data_AF-A0A950SB29-F1
#
_entry.id   AF-A0A950SB29-F1
#
_cell.length_a   1.000
_cell.length_b   1.000
_cell.length_c   1.000
_cell.angle_alpha   90.00
_cell.angle_beta   90.00
_cell.angle_gamma   90.00
#
_symmetry.space_group_name_H-M   'P 1'
#
loop_
_entity.id
_entity.type
_entity.pdbx_description
1 polymer ?
#
loop_
_entity_poly.entity_id
_entity_poly.type
_entity_poly.pdbx_seq_one_letter_code
_entity_poly.pdbx_strand_id
1 'polypeptide(L)'
;MALGVAQIGAEWAPASWIDLHAHGVARRDQSGAGGKRAGVVEAYVDLHSEHFEVRAGQFFLGTSRENVGPLWTSPYTVSFSPLNSWIGEEFRPVGVDLAWRPNFYVTAGATAFRNNDSMGALLAWRGWSVGNRLSVYNEALPLPPLFFAAD
;
A
#
# COMPACT_ATOMS: atom_id res chain seq x y z
N MET A 1 -0.72 -12.14 -20.49
CA MET A 1 0.50 -11.55 -19.90
C MET A 1 0.61 -12.09 -18.47
N ALA A 2 1.39 -13.15 -18.25
CA ALA A 2 1.48 -13.77 -16.91
C ALA A 2 2.52 -13.00 -16.07
N LEU A 3 2.04 -12.06 -15.28
CA LEU A 3 2.85 -11.40 -14.25
C LEU A 3 3.04 -12.40 -13.11
N GLY A 4 4.24 -12.95 -12.99
CA GLY A 4 4.58 -13.89 -11.92
C GLY A 4 4.70 -13.13 -10.61
N VAL A 5 3.58 -12.80 -9.97
CA VAL A 5 3.51 -12.19 -8.65
C VAL A 5 3.01 -13.24 -7.67
N ALA A 6 3.72 -13.40 -6.55
CA ALA A 6 3.33 -14.20 -5.41
C ALA A 6 3.23 -13.27 -4.20
N GLN A 7 2.13 -13.35 -3.47
CA GLN A 7 1.92 -12.62 -2.22
C GLN A 7 1.76 -13.62 -1.07
N ILE A 8 2.21 -13.22 0.11
CA ILE A 8 2.02 -13.98 1.34
C ILE A 8 1.63 -13.01 2.46
N GLY A 9 0.61 -13.39 3.22
CA GLY A 9 0.15 -12.67 4.39
C GLY A 9 0.27 -13.55 5.63
N ALA A 10 0.56 -12.94 6.77
CA ALA A 10 0.48 -13.55 8.07
C ALA A 10 -0.27 -12.61 9.01
N GLU A 11 -1.23 -13.17 9.73
CA GLU A 11 -2.00 -12.50 10.77
C GLU A 11 -1.84 -13.26 12.07
N TRP A 12 -1.68 -12.54 13.17
CA TRP A 12 -1.54 -13.13 14.49
C TRP A 12 -2.23 -12.26 15.54
N ALA A 13 -3.19 -12.84 16.25
CA ALA A 13 -3.92 -12.19 17.34
C ALA A 13 -3.53 -12.83 18.68
N PRO A 14 -2.45 -12.36 19.34
CA PRO A 14 -2.02 -12.91 20.64
C PRO A 14 -3.02 -12.64 21.77
N ALA A 15 -3.86 -11.62 21.62
CA ALA A 15 -4.89 -11.24 22.58
C ALA A 15 -6.09 -10.62 21.86
N SER A 16 -7.25 -10.58 22.50
CA SER A 16 -8.49 -10.00 21.97
C SER A 16 -8.49 -8.46 21.93
N TRP A 17 -7.34 -7.83 21.91
CA TRP A 17 -7.16 -6.37 21.79
C TRP A 17 -5.92 -6.04 20.96
N ILE A 18 -5.22 -7.05 20.42
CA ILE A 18 -3.99 -6.91 19.63
C ILE A 18 -4.10 -7.79 18.39
N ASP A 19 -3.92 -7.18 17.23
CA ASP A 19 -3.74 -7.88 15.96
C ASP A 19 -2.42 -7.47 15.32
N LEU A 20 -1.67 -8.45 14.83
CA LEU A 20 -0.42 -8.25 14.12
C LEU A 20 -0.61 -8.70 12.68
N HIS A 21 -0.21 -7.85 11.74
CA HIS A 21 -0.34 -8.12 10.32
C HIS A 21 1.02 -7.94 9.64
N ALA A 22 1.36 -8.88 8.75
CA ALA A 22 2.50 -8.77 7.85
C ALA A 22 2.13 -9.28 6.46
N HIS A 23 2.50 -8.53 5.44
CA HIS A 23 2.24 -8.85 4.03
C HIS A 23 3.54 -8.67 3.24
N GLY A 24 3.99 -9.74 2.60
CA GLY A 24 5.11 -9.77 1.68
C GLY A 24 4.69 -10.08 0.25
N VAL A 25 5.46 -9.57 -0.71
CA VAL A 25 5.27 -9.85 -2.13
C VAL A 25 6.60 -10.22 -2.76
N ALA A 26 6.57 -11.15 -3.72
CA ALA A 26 7.65 -11.47 -4.63
C ALA A 26 7.11 -11.39 -6.07
N ARG A 27 7.91 -10.84 -6.99
CA ARG A 27 7.52 -10.68 -8.39
C ARG A 27 8.67 -10.98 -9.35
N ARG A 28 8.30 -11.54 -10.49
CA ARG A 28 9.14 -11.67 -11.66
C ARG A 28 8.73 -10.62 -12.68
N ASP A 29 9.39 -9.48 -12.62
CA ASP A 29 9.11 -8.38 -13.53
C ASP A 29 9.71 -8.68 -14.92
N GLN A 30 8.88 -8.60 -15.96
CA GLN A 30 9.31 -8.69 -17.37
C GLN A 30 9.42 -7.29 -18.00
N SER A 31 8.91 -6.24 -17.35
CA SER A 31 8.66 -4.94 -17.96
C SER A 31 9.82 -3.95 -17.88
N GLY A 32 10.97 -4.34 -17.31
CA GLY A 32 12.15 -3.47 -17.23
C GLY A 32 12.00 -2.26 -16.28
N ALA A 33 10.87 -2.13 -15.57
CA ALA A 33 10.53 -1.01 -14.70
C ALA A 33 11.38 -0.91 -13.41
N GLY A 34 12.47 -1.68 -13.28
CA GLY A 34 13.37 -1.73 -12.13
C GLY A 34 12.68 -1.82 -10.76
N GLY A 35 13.44 -1.55 -9.69
CA GLY A 35 12.96 -1.68 -8.31
C GLY A 35 13.18 -3.06 -7.70
N LYS A 36 12.61 -3.27 -6.51
CA LYS A 36 12.80 -4.49 -5.71
C LYS A 36 11.87 -5.59 -6.21
N ARG A 37 12.40 -6.81 -6.30
CA ARG A 37 11.65 -8.00 -6.75
C ARG A 37 10.90 -8.69 -5.62
N ALA A 38 11.31 -8.49 -4.38
CA ALA A 38 10.59 -9.01 -3.23
C ALA A 38 10.77 -8.10 -2.03
N GLY A 39 9.81 -8.13 -1.10
CA GLY A 39 9.87 -7.36 0.14
C GLY A 39 8.53 -7.31 0.85
N VAL A 40 8.49 -6.53 1.93
CA VAL A 40 7.31 -6.32 2.77
C VAL A 40 6.51 -5.13 2.26
N VAL A 41 5.22 -5.29 2.04
CA VAL A 41 4.30 -4.22 1.63
C VAL A 41 3.62 -3.61 2.86
N GLU A 42 3.11 -4.44 3.76
CA GLU A 42 2.47 -4.00 5.01
C GLU A 42 3.07 -4.75 6.19
N ALA A 43 3.26 -4.04 7.29
CA ALA A 43 3.66 -4.60 8.58
C ALA A 43 3.20 -3.64 9.66
N TYR A 44 2.17 -4.03 10.41
CA TYR A 44 1.58 -3.17 11.43
C TYR A 44 1.02 -3.99 12.60
N VAL A 45 0.80 -3.27 13.70
CA VAL A 45 0.03 -3.73 14.85
C VAL A 45 -1.23 -2.88 14.96
N ASP A 46 -2.36 -3.54 15.20
CA ASP A 46 -3.61 -2.90 15.60
C ASP A 46 -3.87 -3.19 17.06
N LEU A 47 -4.23 -2.13 17.78
CA LEU A 47 -4.73 -2.20 19.14
C LEU A 47 -6.17 -1.72 19.13
N HIS A 48 -7.09 -2.58 19.60
CA HIS A 48 -8.50 -2.26 19.61
C HIS A 48 -9.06 -2.21 21.03
N SER A 49 -9.94 -1.25 21.23
CA SER A 49 -10.77 -1.04 22.42
C SER A 49 -12.20 -0.79 21.97
N GLU A 50 -13.13 -0.65 22.91
CA GLU A 50 -14.56 -0.49 22.60
C GLU A 50 -14.84 0.70 21.66
N HIS A 51 -14.11 1.81 21.84
CA HIS A 51 -14.32 3.05 21.08
C HIS A 51 -13.09 3.53 20.31
N PHE A 52 -11.96 2.85 20.44
CA PHE A 52 -10.69 3.29 19.86
C PHE A 52 -9.98 2.16 19.14
N GLU A 53 -9.38 2.49 18.01
CA GLU A 53 -8.54 1.61 17.23
C GLU A 53 -7.26 2.37 16.89
N VAL A 54 -6.11 1.79 17.23
CA VAL A 54 -4.79 2.38 16.99
C VAL A 54 -4.00 1.44 16.12
N ARG A 55 -3.65 1.89 14.91
CA ARG A 55 -2.77 1.17 13.99
C ARG A 55 -1.39 1.79 13.99
N ALA A 56 -0.34 1.01 14.16
CA ALA A 56 1.04 1.49 14.10
C ALA A 56 1.92 0.59 13.21
N GLY A 57 2.67 1.19 12.29
CA GLY A 57 3.56 0.47 11.38
C GLY A 57 3.51 1.02 9.95
N GLN A 58 3.73 0.15 8.97
CA GLN A 58 3.52 0.44 7.56
C GLN A 58 2.21 -0.18 7.09
N PHE A 59 1.29 0.64 6.61
CA PHE A 59 -0.05 0.24 6.19
C PHE A 59 -0.56 1.15 5.08
N PHE A 60 -1.54 0.68 4.30
CA PHE A 60 -2.30 1.56 3.42
C PHE A 60 -3.36 2.31 4.23
N LEU A 61 -3.56 3.59 3.93
CA LEU A 61 -4.73 4.30 4.45
C LEU A 61 -6.01 3.68 3.87
N GLY A 62 -7.08 3.66 4.68
CA GLY A 62 -8.42 3.20 4.29
C GLY A 62 -9.13 4.09 3.27
N THR A 63 -8.40 4.74 2.37
CA THR A 63 -8.91 5.65 1.35
C THR A 63 -9.43 4.91 0.11
N SER A 64 -8.96 3.68 -0.15
CA SER A 64 -9.44 2.89 -1.30
C SER A 64 -10.72 2.13 -0.95
N ARG A 65 -11.71 2.25 -1.84
CA ARG A 65 -12.92 1.39 -1.86
C ARG A 65 -12.86 0.28 -2.90
N GLU A 66 -11.81 0.26 -3.72
CA GLU A 66 -11.59 -0.76 -4.76
C GLU A 66 -10.72 -1.90 -4.24
N ASN A 67 -9.66 -1.56 -3.52
CA ASN A 67 -8.68 -2.52 -2.98
C ASN A 67 -9.07 -2.99 -1.58
N VAL A 68 -10.27 -3.54 -1.44
CA VAL A 68 -10.79 -3.99 -0.13
C VAL A 68 -10.45 -5.45 0.19
N GLY A 69 -9.84 -6.18 -0.75
CA GLY A 69 -9.45 -7.56 -0.56
C GLY A 69 -8.21 -7.72 0.32
N PRO A 70 -7.94 -8.93 0.82
CA PRO A 70 -6.71 -9.23 1.54
C PRO A 70 -5.49 -8.82 0.72
N LEU A 71 -4.42 -8.37 1.40
CA LEU A 71 -3.16 -7.99 0.76
C LEU A 71 -3.31 -6.87 -0.28
N TRP A 72 -4.28 -5.97 -0.05
CA TRP A 72 -4.62 -4.82 -0.90
C TRP A 72 -5.02 -5.20 -2.33
N THR A 73 -5.67 -6.36 -2.49
CA THR A 73 -6.17 -6.84 -3.78
C THR A 73 -7.54 -6.25 -4.10
N SER A 74 -7.86 -6.15 -5.39
CA SER A 74 -9.21 -5.78 -5.85
C SER A 74 -10.02 -7.04 -6.15
N PRO A 75 -11.20 -7.24 -5.54
CA PRO A 75 -12.06 -8.38 -5.85
C PRO A 75 -12.83 -8.20 -7.17
N TYR A 76 -12.84 -6.99 -7.73
CA TYR A 76 -13.66 -6.63 -8.88
C TYR A 76 -12.86 -6.45 -10.17
N THR A 77 -11.56 -6.16 -10.06
CA THR A 77 -10.72 -5.75 -11.19
C THR A 77 -9.33 -6.38 -11.11
N VAL A 78 -8.78 -6.74 -12.27
CA VAL A 78 -7.40 -7.26 -12.37
C VAL A 78 -6.36 -6.13 -12.21
N SER A 79 -6.70 -4.95 -12.71
CA SER A 79 -5.89 -3.72 -12.62
C SER A 79 -6.61 -2.71 -11.74
N PHE A 80 -5.85 -1.93 -10.98
CA PHE A 80 -6.40 -0.90 -10.12
C PHE A 80 -6.74 0.35 -10.94
N SER A 81 -7.64 1.17 -10.41
CA SER A 81 -7.84 2.53 -10.91
C SER A 81 -6.52 3.34 -10.90
N PRO A 82 -6.41 4.42 -11.69
CA PRO A 82 -5.17 5.20 -11.73
C PRO A 82 -4.76 5.76 -10.37
N LEU A 83 -5.74 6.15 -9.54
CA LEU A 83 -5.48 6.64 -8.19
C LEU A 83 -4.90 5.54 -7.29
N ASN A 84 -5.48 4.33 -7.32
CA ASN A 84 -5.01 3.21 -6.52
C ASN A 84 -3.69 2.62 -7.06
N SER A 85 -3.46 2.72 -8.36
CA SER A 85 -2.16 2.40 -8.96
C SER A 85 -1.08 3.32 -8.39
N TRP A 86 -1.34 4.63 -8.35
CA TRP A 86 -0.44 5.61 -7.74
C TRP A 86 -0.23 5.37 -6.23
N ILE A 87 -1.31 5.09 -5.48
CA ILE A 87 -1.22 4.75 -4.05
C ILE A 87 -0.33 3.51 -3.86
N GLY A 88 -0.58 2.44 -4.62
CA GLY A 88 0.21 1.21 -4.54
C GLY A 88 1.67 1.40 -4.91
N GLU A 89 1.97 2.30 -5.85
CA GLU A 89 3.33 2.54 -6.33
C GLU A 89 4.13 3.51 -5.47
N GLU A 90 3.50 4.57 -4.93
CA GLU A 90 4.21 5.69 -4.32
C GLU A 90 3.84 5.97 -2.88
N PHE A 91 2.63 5.62 -2.44
CA PHE A 91 2.13 5.97 -1.12
C PHE A 91 2.44 4.87 -0.10
N ARG A 92 3.52 5.05 0.66
CA ARG A 92 4.04 4.06 1.63
C ARG A 92 4.24 4.69 3.01
N PRO A 93 3.17 5.16 3.67
CA PRO A 93 3.31 5.79 4.97
C PRO A 93 3.77 4.78 6.02
N VAL A 94 4.76 5.18 6.81
CA VAL A 94 5.06 4.53 8.08
C VAL A 94 4.61 5.49 9.18
N GLY A 95 3.69 5.05 10.01
CA GLY A 95 3.00 5.97 10.92
C GLY A 95 2.15 5.31 11.98
N VAL A 96 1.35 6.16 12.59
CA VAL A 96 0.31 5.79 13.55
C VAL A 96 -1.01 6.39 13.08
N ASP A 97 -2.03 5.56 13.00
CA ASP A 97 -3.41 5.95 12.76
C ASP A 97 -4.23 5.74 14.05
N LEU A 98 -5.06 6.72 14.39
CA LEU A 98 -6.01 6.65 15.48
C LEU A 98 -7.40 6.82 14.91
N ALA A 99 -8.25 5.81 15.09
CA ALA A 99 -9.68 5.90 14.84
C ALA A 99 -10.46 5.90 16.15
N TRP A 100 -11.36 6.86 16.28
CA TRP A 100 -12.28 7.00 17.39
C TRP A 100 -13.73 6.84 16.91
N ARG A 101 -14.44 5.90 17.54
CA ARG A 101 -15.81 5.50 17.22
C ARG A 101 -16.68 5.69 18.47
N PRO A 102 -17.12 6.91 18.79
CA PRO A 102 -17.94 7.16 19.99
C PRO A 102 -19.32 6.51 19.93
N ASN A 103 -19.80 6.19 18.72
CA ASN A 103 -21.07 5.51 18.48
C ASN A 103 -21.02 4.81 17.12
N PHE A 104 -22.12 4.16 16.74
CA PHE A 104 -22.22 3.41 15.49
C PHE A 104 -22.19 4.28 14.20
N TYR A 105 -22.54 5.56 14.28
CA TYR A 105 -22.76 6.40 13.10
C TYR A 105 -21.55 7.22 12.68
N VAL A 106 -20.64 7.49 13.61
CA VAL A 106 -19.54 8.43 13.39
C VAL A 106 -18.22 7.78 13.75
N THR A 107 -17.26 7.86 12.81
CA THR A 107 -15.86 7.52 13.04
C THR A 107 -15.02 8.74 12.70
N ALA A 108 -14.17 9.17 13.63
CA ALA A 108 -13.17 10.20 13.40
C ALA A 108 -11.80 9.53 13.34
N GLY A 109 -10.99 9.87 12.33
CA GLY A 109 -9.65 9.32 12.13
C GLY A 109 -8.60 10.41 12.08
N ALA A 110 -7.42 10.14 12.62
CA ALA A 110 -6.25 11.00 12.49
C ALA A 110 -4.99 10.15 12.31
N THR A 111 -4.24 10.43 11.23
CA THR A 111 -2.99 9.73 10.92
C THR A 111 -1.80 10.67 10.98
N ALA A 112 -0.73 10.25 11.64
CA ALA A 112 0.58 10.87 11.54
C ALA A 112 1.57 9.89 10.89
N PHE A 113 2.27 10.30 9.84
CA PHE A 113 3.16 9.43 9.07
C PHE A 113 4.43 10.13 8.61
N ARG A 114 5.44 9.33 8.24
CA ARG A 114 6.70 9.75 7.63
C ARG A 114 7.11 8.79 6.50
N ASN A 115 8.29 9.05 5.91
CA ASN A 115 8.98 8.13 4.99
C ASN A 115 8.28 7.94 3.63
N ASN A 116 7.71 9.01 3.09
CA ASN A 116 6.95 9.02 1.83
C ASN A 116 7.58 9.98 0.80
N ASP A 117 8.91 10.07 0.81
CA ASP A 117 9.68 11.13 0.15
C ASP A 117 9.58 11.11 -1.39
N SER A 118 9.20 9.98 -1.99
CA SER A 118 9.00 9.84 -3.44
C SER A 118 7.56 10.09 -3.88
N MET A 119 6.65 10.51 -3.00
CA MET A 119 5.25 10.67 -3.33
C MET A 119 5.06 11.77 -4.39
N GLY A 120 4.49 11.39 -5.54
CA GLY A 120 4.23 12.28 -6.66
C GLY A 120 5.34 12.32 -7.71
N ALA A 121 6.45 11.61 -7.54
CA ALA A 121 7.57 11.65 -8.48
C ALA A 121 7.21 11.01 -9.83
N LEU A 122 6.68 9.78 -9.82
CA LEU A 122 6.16 9.10 -11.00
C LEU A 122 4.93 9.81 -11.55
N LEU A 123 4.06 10.31 -10.68
CA LEU A 123 2.90 11.06 -11.13
C LEU A 123 3.31 12.33 -11.91
N ALA A 124 4.33 13.06 -11.43
CA ALA A 124 4.87 14.22 -12.14
C ALA A 124 5.63 13.84 -13.41
N TRP A 125 6.34 12.69 -13.41
CA TRP A 125 7.20 12.29 -14.51
C TRP A 125 6.47 11.63 -15.68
N ARG A 126 5.55 10.69 -15.40
CA ARG A 126 4.82 9.93 -16.42
C ARG A 126 3.31 10.17 -16.41
N GLY A 127 2.79 10.96 -15.47
CA GLY A 127 1.35 11.11 -15.28
C GLY A 127 0.71 9.91 -14.58
N TRP A 128 -0.62 9.86 -14.65
CA TRP A 128 -1.40 8.74 -14.15
C TRP A 128 -1.15 7.47 -14.96
N SER A 129 -1.05 6.34 -14.28
CA SER A 129 -0.89 5.01 -14.91
C SER A 129 -1.86 4.01 -14.31
N VAL A 130 -2.20 2.96 -15.08
CA VAL A 130 -3.06 1.86 -14.65
C VAL A 130 -2.23 0.60 -14.49
N GLY A 131 -2.30 -0.02 -13.32
CA GLY A 131 -1.58 -1.25 -12.99
C GLY A 131 -2.02 -1.87 -11.67
N ASN A 132 -1.27 -2.85 -11.18
CA ASN A 132 -1.51 -3.50 -9.89
C ASN A 132 -0.21 -3.66 -9.08
N ARG A 133 0.77 -2.79 -9.33
CA ARG A 133 2.06 -2.79 -8.66
C ARG A 133 1.89 -2.24 -7.24
N LEU A 134 2.23 -3.08 -6.26
CA LEU A 134 2.48 -2.65 -4.88
C LEU A 134 3.98 -2.45 -4.69
N SER A 135 4.42 -1.30 -4.23
CA SER A 135 5.83 -1.06 -3.88
C SER A 135 6.12 -1.59 -2.48
N VAL A 136 7.31 -2.17 -2.29
CA VAL A 136 7.71 -2.72 -1.00
C VAL A 136 8.44 -1.68 -0.14
N TYR A 137 8.66 -2.01 1.13
CA TYR A 137 9.37 -1.17 2.09
C TYR A 137 10.71 -0.65 1.52
N ASN A 138 10.88 0.67 1.58
CA ASN A 138 12.07 1.37 1.13
C ASN A 138 12.48 1.01 -0.32
N GLU A 139 11.51 0.80 -1.21
CA GLU A 139 11.72 0.63 -2.64
C GLU A 139 11.77 1.99 -3.34
N ALA A 140 12.84 2.23 -4.09
CA ALA A 140 12.91 3.32 -5.05
C ALA A 140 12.52 2.80 -6.44
N LEU A 141 11.47 3.38 -7.01
CA LEU A 141 11.07 3.09 -8.38
C LEU A 141 11.87 3.97 -9.34
N PRO A 142 12.52 3.41 -10.37
CA PRO A 142 13.21 4.21 -11.36
C PRO A 142 12.20 5.00 -12.19
N LEU A 143 12.61 6.20 -12.59
CA LEU A 143 11.85 6.99 -13.54
C LEU A 143 11.92 6.31 -14.93
N PRO A 144 10.80 6.14 -15.64
CA PRO A 144 10.81 5.68 -17.02
C PRO A 144 11.66 6.60 -17.91
N PRO A 145 12.28 6.11 -18.99
CA PRO A 145 12.93 6.98 -19.96
C PRO A 145 11.92 7.97 -20.57
N LEU A 146 12.33 9.22 -20.76
CA LEU A 146 11.51 10.22 -21.46
C LEU A 146 11.44 9.86 -22.94
N PHE A 147 10.23 9.76 -23.49
CA PHE A 147 10.02 9.48 -24.92
C PHE A 147 10.59 10.57 -25.86
N PHE A 148 10.99 11.74 -25.34
CA PHE A 148 11.54 12.86 -26.11
C PHE A 148 13.07 13.06 -25.96
N ALA A 149 13.77 12.20 -25.22
CA ALA A 149 15.24 12.28 -25.08
C ALA A 149 15.96 11.32 -26.04
N ALA A 150 15.34 11.01 -27.17
CA ALA A 150 16.00 10.44 -28.33
C ALA A 150 15.89 11.48 -29.46
N ASP A 151 17.05 12.03 -29.80
CA ASP A 151 17.37 12.98 -30.88
C ASP A 151 17.08 14.47 -30.66
#